data_AF-A0A522RA13-F1
#
_entry.id   AF-A0A522RA13-F1
#
_cell.length_a   1.000
_cell.length_b   1.000
_cell.length_c   1.000
_cell.angle_alpha   90.00
_cell.angle_beta   90.00
_cell.angle_gamma   90.00
#
_symmetry.space_group_name_H-M   'P 1'
#
loop_
_entity.id
_entity.type
_entity.pdbx_description
1 polymer ?
#
loop_
_entity_poly.entity_id
_entity_poly.type
_entity_poly.pdbx_seq_one_letter_code
_entity_poly.pdbx_strand_id
1 'polypeptide(L)'
;MRVDAHQHFWRIARGDYGWMDASKAVAPIRRDILPADIEAHLKRWRIDRTVLVQAAPTVFETEYMLGLADATPFIGKVVGWVDFEKAEDRRHIGRFAKHPKFAGVRPMIQDIADPDWMHRPDVQWGYDAIVDLDLTFDALGFPLHIGNFQRLFDRYPKMRIVIDHSMKP
;
A
#
# COMPACT_ATOMS: atom_id res chain seq x y z
N MET A 1 14.16 -5.16 -17.59
CA MET A 1 13.66 -4.16 -16.63
C MET A 1 13.81 -4.73 -15.22
N ARG A 2 14.48 -4.03 -14.31
CA ARG A 2 14.65 -4.39 -12.90
C ARG A 2 13.81 -3.45 -12.04
N VAL A 3 13.01 -4.02 -11.15
CA VAL A 3 12.04 -3.27 -10.34
C VAL A 3 12.33 -3.47 -8.86
N ASP A 4 12.37 -2.37 -8.11
CA ASP A 4 12.18 -2.41 -6.66
C ASP A 4 10.68 -2.39 -6.39
N ALA A 5 10.14 -3.55 -6.01
CA ALA A 5 8.70 -3.76 -5.93
C ALA A 5 8.07 -3.22 -4.65
N HIS A 6 8.84 -2.68 -3.71
CA HIS A 6 8.29 -2.21 -2.43
C HIS A 6 9.18 -1.15 -1.78
N GLN A 7 8.78 0.12 -1.87
CA GLN A 7 9.39 1.21 -1.12
C GLN A 7 8.35 2.26 -0.73
N HIS A 8 8.74 3.14 0.20
CA HIS A 8 7.90 4.19 0.75
C HIS A 8 8.58 5.55 0.66
N PHE A 9 7.77 6.59 0.54
CA PHE A 9 8.17 7.98 0.78
C PHE A 9 7.24 8.60 1.79
N TRP A 10 7.73 9.58 2.54
CA TRP A 10 6.92 10.32 3.47
C TRP A 10 7.47 11.72 3.67
N ARG A 11 6.57 12.63 3.99
CA ARG A 11 6.86 13.99 4.41
C ARG A 11 6.21 14.24 5.76
N ILE A 12 7.01 14.43 6.81
CA ILE A 12 6.54 14.49 8.21
C ILE A 12 5.40 15.49 8.39
N ALA A 13 5.46 16.61 7.68
CA ALA A 13 4.44 17.66 7.74
C ALA A 13 3.02 17.20 7.36
N ARG A 14 2.85 16.03 6.72
CA ARG A 14 1.53 15.43 6.46
C ARG A 14 0.81 15.00 7.75
N GLY A 15 1.57 14.68 8.81
CA GLY A 15 1.04 14.48 10.15
C GLY A 15 0.15 13.23 10.35
N ASP A 16 0.04 12.36 9.35
CA ASP A 16 -0.85 11.20 9.33
C ASP A 16 -0.12 9.85 9.51
N TYR A 17 1.18 9.87 9.81
CA TYR A 17 1.98 8.66 10.06
C TYR A 17 1.91 8.25 11.54
N GLY A 18 0.88 7.50 11.92
CA GLY A 18 0.68 7.02 13.31
C GLY A 18 1.84 6.17 13.86
N TRP A 19 2.62 5.53 12.99
CA TRP A 19 3.80 4.75 13.36
C TRP A 19 5.04 5.61 13.67
N MET A 20 5.04 6.90 13.34
CA MET A 20 6.17 7.81 13.59
C MET A 20 6.24 8.28 15.05
N ASP A 21 6.41 7.34 15.98
CA ASP A 21 6.45 7.62 17.41
C ASP A 21 7.80 8.22 17.89
N ALA A 22 7.94 8.39 19.21
CA ALA A 22 9.16 8.86 19.84
C ALA A 22 10.15 7.73 20.19
N SER A 23 9.91 6.50 19.72
CA SER A 23 10.77 5.35 20.03
C SER A 23 12.12 5.45 19.33
N LYS A 24 13.12 4.79 19.91
CA LYS A 24 14.46 4.67 19.31
C LYS A 24 14.46 3.87 18.00
N ALA A 25 13.48 2.97 17.82
CA ALA A 25 13.36 2.15 16.62
C ALA A 25 13.06 3.01 15.38
N VAL A 26 12.25 4.06 15.54
CA VAL A 26 11.81 4.94 14.46
C VAL A 26 12.77 6.13 14.26
N ALA A 27 13.56 6.49 15.28
CA ALA A 27 14.46 7.65 15.25
C ALA A 27 15.29 7.81 13.95
N PRO A 28 15.91 6.75 13.36
CA PRO A 28 16.71 6.90 12.13
C PRO A 28 15.91 7.33 10.89
N ILE A 29 14.61 7.03 10.88
CA ILE A 29 13.71 7.27 9.75
C ILE A 29 12.69 8.38 10.03
N ARG A 30 12.74 9.00 11.21
CA ARG A 30 11.91 10.15 11.60
C ARG A 30 12.43 11.46 11.02
N ARG A 31 12.52 11.51 9.69
CA ARG A 31 12.82 12.68 8.84
C ARG A 31 12.06 12.51 7.53
N ASP A 32 11.99 13.54 6.68
CA ASP A 32 11.48 13.34 5.32
C ASP A 32 12.34 12.32 4.56
N ILE A 33 11.67 11.44 3.81
CA ILE A 33 12.29 10.55 2.82
C ILE A 33 11.52 10.72 1.51
N LEU A 34 12.21 11.22 0.50
CA LEU A 34 11.68 11.72 -0.77
C LEU A 34 12.42 11.07 -1.95
N PRO A 35 11.90 11.22 -3.19
CA PRO A 35 12.53 10.63 -4.37
C PRO A 35 14.05 10.85 -4.52
N ALA A 36 14.52 12.07 -4.24
CA ALA A 36 15.93 12.42 -4.36
C ALA A 36 16.84 11.61 -3.42
N ASP A 37 16.33 11.14 -2.28
CA ASP A 37 17.11 10.38 -1.30
C ASP A 37 17.53 8.99 -1.81
N ILE A 38 16.81 8.42 -2.78
CA ILE A 38 17.07 7.06 -3.28
C ILE A 38 17.69 7.00 -4.67
N GLU A 39 17.68 8.09 -5.45
CA GLU A 39 18.14 8.07 -6.85
C GLU A 39 19.54 7.51 -7.04
N ALA A 40 20.49 7.89 -6.19
CA ALA A 40 21.86 7.39 -6.24
C ALA A 40 21.92 5.88 -5.98
N HIS A 41 21.06 5.36 -5.09
CA HIS A 41 20.95 3.94 -4.80
C HIS A 41 20.34 3.18 -5.98
N LEU A 42 19.27 3.70 -6.59
CA LEU A 42 18.65 3.09 -7.75
C LEU A 42 19.64 2.96 -8.92
N LYS A 43 20.42 4.02 -9.19
CA LYS A 43 21.48 4.01 -10.21
C LYS A 43 22.56 2.98 -9.90
N ARG A 44 23.08 2.97 -8.67
CA ARG A 44 24.11 2.01 -8.21
C ARG A 44 23.69 0.57 -8.43
N TRP A 45 22.43 0.24 -8.12
CA TRP A 45 21.90 -1.11 -8.20
C TRP A 45 21.17 -1.43 -9.52
N ARG A 46 21.17 -0.49 -10.47
CA ARG A 46 20.52 -0.62 -11.79
C ARG A 46 19.04 -0.98 -11.67
N ILE A 47 18.33 -0.29 -10.77
CA ILE A 47 16.88 -0.38 -10.64
C ILE A 47 16.25 0.60 -11.63
N ASP A 48 15.43 0.09 -12.55
CA ASP A 48 14.81 0.88 -13.61
C ASP A 48 13.52 1.57 -13.13
N ARG A 49 12.75 0.90 -12.27
CA ARG A 49 11.48 1.39 -11.73
C ARG A 49 11.28 0.98 -10.28
N THR A 50 10.44 1.73 -9.57
CA THR A 50 9.97 1.40 -8.23
C THR A 50 8.45 1.26 -8.20
N VAL A 51 7.94 0.50 -7.23
CA VAL A 51 6.55 0.57 -6.78
C VAL A 51 6.52 1.35 -5.48
N LEU A 52 5.74 2.42 -5.44
CA LEU A 52 5.55 3.24 -4.24
C LEU A 52 4.32 2.76 -3.49
N VAL A 53 4.51 2.31 -2.25
CA VAL A 53 3.46 1.72 -1.42
C VAL A 53 3.10 2.68 -0.29
N GLN A 54 1.82 2.79 0.05
CA GLN A 54 1.31 3.68 1.11
C GLN A 54 2.08 3.54 2.43
N ALA A 55 2.35 4.66 3.11
CA ALA A 55 2.92 4.67 4.46
C ALA A 55 1.95 5.19 5.55
N ALA A 56 0.74 5.61 5.18
CA ALA A 56 -0.30 6.04 6.10
C ALA A 56 -1.70 5.57 5.64
N PRO A 57 -2.62 5.25 6.57
CA PRO A 57 -3.96 4.77 6.26
C PRO A 57 -4.92 5.94 5.94
N THR A 58 -4.59 6.74 4.92
CA THR A 58 -5.44 7.86 4.50
C THR A 58 -5.59 7.91 2.98
N VAL A 59 -6.75 8.35 2.51
CA VAL A 59 -6.98 8.64 1.08
C VAL A 59 -6.00 9.72 0.58
N PHE A 60 -5.64 10.66 1.46
CA PHE A 60 -4.66 11.72 1.19
C PHE A 60 -3.25 11.18 0.94
N GLU A 61 -2.89 10.02 1.49
CA GLU A 61 -1.62 9.34 1.19
C GLU A 61 -1.59 8.83 -0.24
N THR A 62 -2.69 8.21 -0.69
CA THR A 62 -2.82 7.80 -2.08
C THR A 62 -2.69 8.97 -3.04
N GLU A 63 -3.36 10.08 -2.75
CA GLU A 63 -3.28 11.30 -3.58
C GLU A 63 -1.86 11.88 -3.61
N TYR A 64 -1.21 11.95 -2.45
CA TYR A 64 0.17 12.40 -2.34
C TYR A 64 1.14 11.54 -3.17
N MET A 65 1.05 10.22 -3.04
CA MET A 65 1.90 9.30 -3.77
C MET A 65 1.67 9.33 -5.28
N LEU A 66 0.42 9.49 -5.73
CA LEU A 66 0.12 9.65 -7.15
C LEU A 66 0.74 10.95 -7.69
N GLY A 67 0.66 12.05 -6.92
CA GLY A 67 1.35 13.30 -7.27
C GLY A 67 2.88 13.17 -7.33
N LEU A 68 3.49 12.42 -6.40
CA LEU A 68 4.92 12.07 -6.48
C LEU A 68 5.21 11.26 -7.74
N ALA A 69 4.34 10.31 -8.06
CA ALA A 69 4.50 9.45 -9.22
C ALA A 69 4.49 10.25 -10.53
N ASP A 70 3.66 11.28 -10.66
CA ASP A 70 3.64 12.15 -11.83
C ASP A 70 4.94 12.96 -11.98
N ALA A 71 5.50 13.43 -10.87
CA ALA A 71 6.73 14.20 -10.86
C ALA A 71 8.02 13.35 -10.96
N THR A 72 7.93 12.03 -10.75
CA THR A 72 9.09 11.15 -10.57
C THR A 72 9.08 9.97 -11.55
N PRO A 73 9.87 10.03 -12.64
CA PRO A 73 9.82 9.03 -13.71
C PRO A 73 10.13 7.58 -13.28
N PHE A 74 10.98 7.39 -12.27
CA PHE A 74 11.32 6.05 -11.80
C PHE A 74 10.17 5.39 -11.02
N ILE A 75 9.20 6.14 -10.49
CA ILE A 75 8.02 5.56 -9.86
C ILE A 75 7.13 5.01 -10.98
N GLY A 76 7.15 3.67 -11.11
CA GLY A 76 6.43 2.95 -12.15
C GLY A 76 4.97 2.72 -11.80
N LYS A 77 4.69 2.39 -10.53
CA LYS A 77 3.35 2.12 -10.00
C LYS A 77 3.20 2.57 -8.55
N VAL A 78 1.95 2.72 -8.12
CA VAL A 78 1.54 3.11 -6.77
C VAL A 78 0.55 2.08 -6.23
N VAL A 79 0.81 1.59 -5.02
CA VAL A 79 -0.14 0.82 -4.20
C VAL A 79 -0.65 1.75 -3.10
N GLY A 80 -1.89 2.17 -3.22
CA GLY A 80 -2.49 3.14 -2.33
C GLY A 80 -3.24 2.54 -1.15
N TRP A 81 -4.06 3.38 -0.55
CA TRP A 81 -4.97 3.08 0.54
C TRP A 81 -6.34 3.71 0.28
N VAL A 82 -7.40 3.00 0.65
CA VAL A 82 -8.78 3.49 0.79
C VAL A 82 -9.38 2.82 2.01
N ASP A 83 -10.36 3.45 2.65
CA ASP A 83 -10.95 2.93 3.87
C ASP A 83 -12.04 1.91 3.57
N PHE A 84 -11.76 0.62 3.76
CA PHE A 84 -12.74 -0.43 3.49
C PHE A 84 -13.93 -0.40 4.46
N GLU A 85 -13.80 0.25 5.62
CA GLU A 85 -14.90 0.38 6.57
C GLU A 85 -15.89 1.50 6.18
N LYS A 86 -15.56 2.28 5.14
CA LYS A 86 -16.40 3.35 4.60
C LYS A 86 -16.81 3.02 3.17
N ALA A 87 -18.01 2.47 2.99
CA ALA A 87 -18.51 2.09 1.67
C ALA A 87 -18.50 3.26 0.66
N GLU A 88 -18.62 4.50 1.13
CA GLU A 88 -18.54 5.68 0.31
C GLU A 88 -17.15 5.92 -0.32
N ASP A 89 -16.08 5.31 0.22
CA ASP A 89 -14.72 5.34 -0.32
C ASP A 89 -14.57 4.50 -1.61
N ARG A 90 -15.61 3.75 -2.00
CA ARG A 90 -15.72 3.19 -3.35
C ARG A 90 -15.54 4.23 -4.44
N ARG A 91 -15.94 5.48 -4.20
CA ARG A 91 -15.69 6.61 -5.12
C ARG A 91 -14.19 6.88 -5.30
N HIS A 92 -13.39 6.71 -4.25
CA HIS A 92 -11.96 7.03 -4.26
C HIS A 92 -11.19 5.99 -5.05
N ILE A 93 -11.42 4.69 -4.80
CA ILE A 93 -10.76 3.62 -5.58
C ILE A 93 -11.11 3.72 -7.07
N GLY A 94 -12.38 3.99 -7.41
CA GLY A 94 -12.80 4.16 -8.81
C GLY A 94 -12.18 5.39 -9.47
N ARG A 95 -11.93 6.48 -8.73
CA ARG A 95 -11.19 7.65 -9.23
C ARG A 95 -9.70 7.32 -9.40
N PHE A 96 -9.08 6.66 -8.43
CA PHE A 96 -7.66 6.32 -8.48
C PHE A 96 -7.33 5.32 -9.59
N ALA A 97 -8.22 4.36 -9.87
CA ALA A 97 -8.06 3.41 -10.96
C ALA A 97 -7.97 4.05 -12.36
N LYS A 98 -8.43 5.30 -12.52
CA LYS A 98 -8.24 6.06 -13.77
C LYS A 98 -6.80 6.58 -13.94
N HIS A 99 -6.01 6.59 -12.86
CA HIS A 99 -4.63 7.04 -12.90
C HIS A 99 -3.72 5.92 -13.43
N PRO A 100 -2.91 6.16 -14.48
CA PRO A 100 -2.14 5.09 -15.15
C PRO A 100 -1.10 4.42 -14.24
N LYS A 101 -0.67 5.10 -13.18
CA LYS A 101 0.28 4.56 -12.20
C LYS A 101 -0.38 3.89 -11.00
N PHE A 102 -1.69 4.02 -10.78
CA PHE A 102 -2.34 3.29 -9.68
C PHE A 102 -2.44 1.80 -10.04
N ALA A 103 -2.02 0.93 -9.12
CA ALA A 103 -1.91 -0.51 -9.38
C ALA A 103 -2.64 -1.39 -8.37
N GLY A 104 -2.89 -0.88 -7.16
CA GLY A 104 -3.36 -1.71 -6.07
C GLY A 104 -3.66 -0.92 -4.81
N VAL A 105 -4.13 -1.66 -3.81
CA VAL A 105 -4.44 -1.14 -2.48
C VAL A 105 -3.93 -2.08 -1.40
N ARG A 106 -3.50 -1.48 -0.29
CA ARG A 106 -2.93 -2.18 0.87
C ARG A 106 -3.59 -1.73 2.18
N PRO A 107 -4.67 -2.39 2.63
CA PRO A 107 -5.21 -2.19 3.97
C PRO A 107 -4.16 -2.56 5.05
N MET A 108 -4.10 -1.81 6.15
CA MET A 108 -3.12 -2.02 7.23
C MET A 108 -3.59 -3.09 8.23
N ILE A 109 -3.91 -4.28 7.72
CA ILE A 109 -4.50 -5.38 8.51
C ILE A 109 -3.66 -5.74 9.73
N GLN A 110 -2.33 -5.68 9.62
CA GLN A 110 -1.40 -5.90 10.74
C GLN A 110 -1.70 -5.06 12.00
N ASP A 111 -2.32 -3.89 11.85
CA ASP A 111 -2.58 -2.94 12.94
C ASP A 111 -4.05 -2.99 13.39
N ILE A 112 -4.87 -3.83 12.76
CA ILE A 112 -6.27 -4.03 13.12
C ILE A 112 -6.35 -5.14 14.17
N ALA A 113 -7.00 -4.84 15.29
CA ALA A 113 -7.04 -5.75 16.45
C ALA A 113 -7.81 -7.05 16.17
N ASP A 114 -8.83 -7.01 15.32
CA ASP A 114 -9.62 -8.17 14.93
C ASP A 114 -8.95 -8.92 13.76
N PRO A 115 -8.39 -10.12 13.97
CA PRO A 115 -7.77 -10.88 12.89
C PRO A 115 -8.79 -11.30 11.80
N ASP A 116 -10.08 -11.43 12.15
CA ASP A 116 -11.16 -11.76 11.22
C ASP A 116 -11.73 -10.53 10.50
N TRP A 117 -11.17 -9.33 10.73
CA TRP A 117 -11.60 -8.09 10.08
C TRP A 117 -11.78 -8.22 8.57
N MET A 118 -10.86 -8.90 7.89
CA MET A 118 -10.89 -9.09 6.43
C MET A 118 -12.09 -9.91 5.92
N HIS A 119 -12.81 -10.59 6.81
CA HIS A 119 -14.00 -11.38 6.49
C HIS A 119 -15.31 -10.68 6.85
N ARG A 120 -15.25 -9.52 7.51
CA ARG A 120 -16.46 -8.78 7.87
C ARG A 120 -17.29 -8.43 6.63
N PRO A 121 -18.63 -8.55 6.66
CA PRO A 121 -19.47 -8.28 5.49
C PRO A 121 -19.33 -6.86 4.94
N ASP A 122 -19.10 -5.87 5.81
CA ASP A 122 -19.06 -4.45 5.45
C ASP A 122 -17.77 -4.00 4.78
N VAL A 123 -16.70 -4.82 4.78
CA VAL A 123 -15.44 -4.52 4.06
C VAL A 123 -15.35 -5.22 2.70
N GLN A 124 -16.29 -6.12 2.38
CA GLN A 124 -16.19 -7.00 1.21
C GLN A 124 -16.23 -6.24 -0.12
N TRP A 125 -16.93 -5.11 -0.16
CA TRP A 125 -16.97 -4.24 -1.33
C TRP A 125 -15.57 -3.82 -1.80
N GLY A 126 -14.60 -3.72 -0.89
CA GLY A 126 -13.23 -3.34 -1.21
C GLY A 126 -12.54 -4.39 -2.06
N TYR A 127 -12.70 -5.67 -1.73
CA TYR A 127 -12.16 -6.79 -2.51
C TYR A 127 -12.89 -6.93 -3.85
N ASP A 128 -14.21 -6.77 -3.88
CA ASP A 128 -14.99 -6.74 -5.13
C ASP A 128 -14.46 -5.64 -6.06
N ALA A 129 -14.26 -4.43 -5.53
CA ALA A 129 -13.74 -3.30 -6.31
C ALA A 129 -12.32 -3.55 -6.83
N ILE A 130 -11.45 -4.21 -6.06
CA ILE A 130 -10.11 -4.61 -6.52
C ILE A 130 -10.21 -5.54 -7.72
N VAL A 131 -11.05 -6.58 -7.63
CA VAL A 131 -11.23 -7.57 -8.70
C VAL A 131 -11.84 -6.92 -9.94
N ASP A 132 -12.90 -6.15 -9.78
CA ASP A 132 -13.62 -5.48 -10.88
C ASP A 132 -12.73 -4.49 -11.65
N LEU A 133 -11.79 -3.84 -10.95
CA LEU A 133 -10.87 -2.84 -11.51
C LEU A 133 -9.51 -3.43 -11.93
N ASP A 134 -9.31 -4.76 -11.83
CA ASP A 134 -8.03 -5.46 -12.09
C ASP A 134 -6.82 -4.84 -11.33
N LEU A 135 -7.06 -4.50 -10.06
CA LEU A 135 -6.05 -3.98 -9.14
C LEU A 135 -5.40 -5.12 -8.34
N THR A 136 -4.23 -4.86 -7.74
CA THR A 136 -3.63 -5.77 -6.76
C THR A 136 -4.17 -5.51 -5.36
N PHE A 137 -4.30 -6.60 -4.60
CA PHE A 137 -4.42 -6.58 -3.16
C PHE A 137 -3.06 -6.92 -2.55
N ASP A 138 -2.49 -5.99 -1.81
CA ASP A 138 -1.24 -6.22 -1.09
C ASP A 138 -1.58 -6.68 0.34
N ALA A 139 -1.35 -7.96 0.60
CA ALA A 139 -1.64 -8.64 1.85
C ALA A 139 -0.54 -8.34 2.88
N LEU A 140 -0.78 -7.32 3.72
CA LEU A 140 0.11 -6.94 4.81
C LEU A 140 -0.38 -7.51 6.14
N GLY A 141 0.39 -8.44 6.72
CA GLY A 141 0.05 -9.05 8.00
C GLY A 141 1.24 -9.68 8.72
N PHE A 142 0.93 -10.69 9.51
CA PHE A 142 1.84 -11.45 10.37
C PHE A 142 1.50 -12.95 10.22
N PRO A 143 2.32 -13.88 10.74
CA PRO A 143 2.05 -15.31 10.59
C PRO A 143 0.70 -15.74 11.16
N LEU A 144 0.19 -15.05 12.19
CA LEU A 144 -1.13 -15.31 12.76
C LEU A 144 -2.29 -15.10 11.77
N HIS A 145 -2.10 -14.26 10.75
CA HIS A 145 -3.11 -13.93 9.74
C HIS A 145 -3.13 -14.91 8.56
N ILE A 146 -2.21 -15.89 8.49
CA ILE A 146 -2.07 -16.76 7.31
C ILE A 146 -3.37 -17.51 7.01
N GLY A 147 -4.03 -18.08 8.03
CA GLY A 147 -5.30 -18.80 7.84
C GLY A 147 -6.42 -17.87 7.35
N ASN A 148 -6.45 -16.63 7.83
CA ASN A 148 -7.41 -15.62 7.43
C ASN A 148 -7.21 -15.21 5.96
N PHE A 149 -5.97 -14.95 5.56
CA PHE A 149 -5.64 -14.65 4.18
C PHE A 149 -5.95 -15.82 3.24
N GLN A 150 -5.65 -17.06 3.62
CA GLN A 150 -6.00 -18.24 2.81
C GLN A 150 -7.51 -18.28 2.50
N ARG A 151 -8.36 -18.16 3.52
CA ARG A 151 -9.82 -18.12 3.31
C ARG A 151 -10.27 -16.96 2.44
N LEU A 152 -9.63 -15.79 2.58
CA LEU A 152 -9.92 -14.63 1.75
C LEU A 152 -9.56 -14.91 0.28
N PHE A 153 -8.41 -15.52 0.02
CA PHE A 153 -7.95 -15.83 -1.33
C PHE A 153 -8.81 -16.92 -1.99
N ASP A 154 -9.26 -17.91 -1.22
CA ASP A 154 -10.23 -18.92 -1.70
C ASP A 154 -11.57 -18.28 -2.08
N ARG A 155 -12.01 -17.25 -1.34
CA ARG A 155 -13.24 -16.49 -1.64
C ARG A 155 -13.10 -15.63 -2.90
N TYR A 156 -11.92 -15.06 -3.15
CA TYR A 156 -11.64 -14.19 -4.30
C TYR A 156 -10.54 -14.78 -5.21
N PRO A 157 -10.79 -15.91 -5.90
CA PRO A 157 -9.75 -16.64 -6.64
C PRO A 157 -9.21 -15.88 -7.86
N LYS A 158 -9.88 -14.80 -8.29
CA LYS A 158 -9.44 -13.92 -9.38
C LYS A 158 -8.62 -12.72 -8.89
N MET A 159 -8.58 -12.48 -7.58
CA MET A 159 -7.86 -11.34 -7.02
C MET A 159 -6.36 -11.53 -7.19
N ARG A 160 -5.70 -10.53 -7.76
CA ARG A 160 -4.24 -10.51 -7.85
C ARG A 160 -3.67 -10.12 -6.51
N ILE A 161 -2.83 -10.97 -5.95
CA ILE A 161 -2.35 -10.85 -4.58
C ILE A 161 -0.83 -10.65 -4.58
N VAL A 162 -0.37 -9.75 -3.72
CA VAL A 162 1.04 -9.63 -3.32
C VAL A 162 1.11 -9.91 -1.82
N ILE A 163 1.99 -10.82 -1.40
CA ILE A 163 2.20 -11.12 0.02
C ILE A 163 3.37 -10.27 0.50
N ASP A 164 3.08 -9.28 1.36
CA ASP A 164 4.11 -8.38 1.87
C ASP A 164 5.05 -9.09 2.83
N HIS A 165 6.35 -8.81 2.67
CA HIS A 165 7.43 -9.24 3.57
C HIS A 165 7.42 -10.74 3.92
N SER A 166 6.91 -11.58 3.02
CA SER A 166 6.72 -13.02 3.25
C SER A 166 5.97 -13.31 4.57
N MET A 167 4.99 -12.46 4.92
CA MET A 167 4.22 -12.52 6.18
C MET A 167 5.03 -12.31 7.46
N LYS A 168 6.21 -11.68 7.39
CA LYS A 168 7.04 -11.33 8.55
C LYS A 168 7.33 -12.55 9.46
N PRO A 169 8.08 -13.54 8.96
CA PRO A 169 8.45 -14.72 9.74
C PRO A 169 9.36 -14.38 10.93
#